data_AF-A0A5K8A121-F1
#
_entry.id   AF-A0A5K8A121-F1
#
_cell.length_a   1.000
_cell.length_b   1.000
_cell.length_c   1.000
_cell.angle_alpha   90.00
_cell.angle_beta   90.00
_cell.angle_gamma   90.00
#
_symmetry.space_group_name_H-M   'P 1'
#
loop_
_entity.id
_entity.type
_entity.pdbx_description
1 polymer ?
#
loop_
_entity_poly.entity_id
_entity_poly.type
_entity_poly.pdbx_seq_one_letter_code
_entity_poly.pdbx_strand_id
1 'polypeptide(L)'
;MTLQDKLKDDLKTAMKARDEATKNALRVVMGEMARLDKKQFTDEEIINILKKLIKSEKEMLSKSNQGETSDFIRVLGTYLPKMATETEIQQWIAENINFSDYKNKMQAMGTIMAHFGSAADGNTVKKVLQAFPA
;
A
#
# COMPACT_ATOMS: atom_id res chain seq x y z
N MET A 1 -6.97 17.57 -6.85
CA MET A 1 -5.59 17.65 -6.32
C MET A 1 -4.99 16.27 -6.47
N THR A 2 -3.79 16.12 -7.03
CA THR A 2 -3.12 14.82 -7.15
C THR A 2 -2.59 14.36 -5.79
N LEU A 3 -2.26 13.08 -5.64
CA LEU A 3 -1.60 12.60 -4.42
C LEU A 3 -0.23 13.27 -4.24
N GLN A 4 0.48 13.55 -5.34
CA GLN A 4 1.74 14.29 -5.30
C GLN A 4 1.58 15.68 -4.69
N ASP A 5 0.57 16.43 -5.12
CA ASP A 5 0.31 17.77 -4.61
C ASP A 5 -0.10 17.72 -3.14
N LYS A 6 -0.95 16.74 -2.78
CA LYS A 6 -1.35 16.49 -1.39
C LYS A 6 -0.13 16.31 -0.48
N LEU A 7 0.80 15.41 -0.84
CA LEU A 7 2.01 15.15 -0.04
C LEU A 7 2.87 16.41 0.12
N LYS A 8 2.99 17.23 -0.92
CA LYS A 8 3.76 18.49 -0.85
C LYS A 8 3.11 19.51 0.07
N ASP A 9 1.79 19.66 0.01
CA ASP A 9 1.06 20.62 0.83
C ASP A 9 0.94 20.17 2.29
N ASP A 10 0.76 18.88 2.53
CA ASP A 10 0.76 18.30 3.87
C ASP A 10 2.17 18.40 4.51
N LEU A 11 3.26 18.28 3.73
CA LEU A 11 4.62 18.55 4.22
C LEU A 11 4.80 20.02 4.65
N LYS A 12 4.33 20.98 3.86
CA LYS A 12 4.38 22.41 4.24
C LYS A 12 3.58 22.66 5.52
N THR A 13 2.41 22.03 5.63
CA THR A 13 1.53 22.14 6.80
C THR A 13 2.21 21.56 8.04
N ALA A 14 2.79 20.36 7.95
CA ALA A 14 3.54 19.73 9.03
C ALA A 14 4.74 20.58 9.49
N MET A 15 5.45 21.21 8.55
CA MET A 15 6.55 22.14 8.87
C MET A 15 6.07 23.37 9.66
N LYS A 16 4.92 23.95 9.30
CA LYS A 16 4.34 25.10 10.03
C LYS A 16 3.82 24.70 11.40
N ALA A 17 3.16 23.55 11.48
CA ALA A 17 2.57 23.02 12.72
C ALA A 17 3.61 22.40 13.67
N ARG A 18 4.87 22.25 13.23
CA ARG A 18 5.92 21.52 13.96
C ARG A 18 5.54 20.07 14.27
N ASP A 19 4.78 19.44 13.38
CA ASP A 19 4.50 18.01 13.42
C ASP A 19 5.73 17.25 12.92
N GLU A 20 6.60 16.87 13.84
CA GLU A 20 7.85 16.18 13.54
C GLU A 20 7.63 14.82 12.88
N ALA A 21 6.62 14.06 13.32
CA ALA A 21 6.34 12.72 12.80
C ALA A 21 5.95 12.79 11.32
N THR A 22 4.96 13.63 10.99
CA THR A 22 4.51 13.80 9.60
C THR A 22 5.59 14.43 8.73
N LYS A 23 6.27 15.46 9.23
CA LYS A 23 7.36 16.12 8.49
C LYS A 23 8.47 15.15 8.13
N ASN A 24 8.94 14.35 9.07
CA ASN A 24 10.05 13.43 8.85
C ASN A 24 9.64 12.31 7.89
N ALA A 25 8.44 11.73 8.05
CA ALA A 25 7.93 10.72 7.15
C ALA A 25 7.81 11.24 5.70
N LEU A 26 7.18 12.40 5.51
CA LEU A 26 6.99 12.98 4.17
C LEU A 26 8.31 13.40 3.50
N ARG A 27 9.32 13.83 4.26
CA ARG A 27 10.65 14.12 3.70
C ARG A 27 11.33 12.88 3.12
N VAL A 28 11.18 11.72 3.77
CA VAL A 28 11.69 10.46 3.22
C VAL A 28 11.01 10.13 1.90
N VAL A 29 9.68 10.29 1.82
CA VAL A 29 8.92 10.10 0.58
C VAL A 29 9.41 11.03 -0.53
N MET A 30 9.57 12.33 -0.24
CA MET A 30 10.10 13.30 -1.20
C MET A 30 11.52 12.93 -1.67
N GLY A 31 12.36 12.43 -0.77
CA GLY A 31 13.71 11.96 -1.09
C GLY A 31 13.70 10.76 -2.05
N GLU A 32 12.84 9.76 -1.80
CA GLU A 32 12.70 8.61 -2.70
C GLU A 32 12.17 9.01 -4.07
N MET A 33 11.20 9.94 -4.13
CA MET A 33 10.72 10.48 -5.39
C MET A 33 11.81 11.23 -6.16
N ALA A 34 12.63 12.04 -5.48
CA ALA A 34 13.71 12.80 -6.10
C ALA A 34 14.80 11.92 -6.75
N ARG A 35 15.00 10.70 -6.23
CA ARG A 35 15.97 9.73 -6.78
C ARG A 35 15.58 9.16 -8.15
N LEU A 36 14.32 9.29 -8.54
CA LEU A 36 13.80 8.74 -9.79
C LEU A 36 13.93 9.69 -10.99
N ASP A 37 14.59 10.84 -10.82
CA ASP A 37 14.79 11.91 -11.83
C ASP A 37 13.52 12.26 -12.64
N LYS A 38 12.38 12.20 -11.95
CA LYS A 38 11.05 12.44 -12.52
C LYS A 38 10.36 13.56 -11.75
N LYS A 39 9.73 14.50 -12.47
CA LYS A 39 9.04 15.65 -11.85
C LYS A 39 7.57 15.38 -11.50
N GLN A 40 6.91 14.52 -12.28
CA GLN A 40 5.49 14.22 -12.15
C GLN A 40 5.29 12.72 -11.96
N PHE A 41 4.55 12.34 -10.92
CA PHE A 41 4.24 10.96 -10.60
C PHE A 41 2.73 10.76 -10.70
N THR A 42 2.34 9.61 -11.23
CA THR A 42 0.98 9.14 -11.10
C THR A 42 0.70 8.75 -9.64
N ASP A 43 -0.56 8.79 -9.24
CA ASP A 43 -0.95 8.40 -7.88
C ASP A 43 -0.55 6.93 -7.60
N GLU A 44 -0.60 6.06 -8.61
CA GLU A 44 -0.19 4.66 -8.50
C GLU A 44 1.33 4.50 -8.23
N GLU A 45 2.17 5.27 -8.93
CA GLU A 45 3.62 5.28 -8.66
C GLU A 45 3.91 5.73 -7.23
N ILE A 46 3.21 6.75 -6.74
CA ILE A 46 3.36 7.23 -5.37
C ILE A 46 2.91 6.17 -4.37
N ILE A 47 1.75 5.54 -4.59
CA ILE A 47 1.26 4.46 -3.73
C ILE A 47 2.28 3.32 -3.66
N ASN A 48 2.91 2.97 -4.78
CA ASN A 48 3.96 1.95 -4.81
C ASN A 48 5.20 2.35 -3.99
N ILE A 49 5.63 3.61 -4.06
CA ILE A 49 6.71 4.14 -3.21
C ILE A 49 6.33 4.04 -1.72
N LEU A 50 5.12 4.48 -1.36
CA LEU A 50 4.62 4.44 0.02
C LEU A 50 4.57 3.00 0.55
N LYS A 51 4.02 2.06 -0.22
CA LYS A 51 3.98 0.63 0.15
C LYS A 51 5.37 0.05 0.36
N LYS A 52 6.33 0.38 -0.51
CA LYS A 52 7.73 -0.06 -0.38
C LYS A 52 8.38 0.47 0.90
N LEU A 53 8.17 1.74 1.22
CA LEU A 53 8.68 2.37 2.44
C LEU A 53 8.07 1.75 3.70
N ILE A 54 6.76 1.56 3.74
CA ILE A 54 6.06 0.89 4.85
C ILE A 54 6.59 -0.54 5.04
N LYS A 55 6.78 -1.29 3.96
CA LYS A 55 7.33 -2.65 4.01
C LYS A 55 8.75 -2.65 4.61
N SER A 56 9.61 -1.75 4.14
CA SER A 56 10.99 -1.62 4.64
C SER A 56 11.02 -1.30 6.15
N GLU A 57 10.14 -0.41 6.60
CA GLU A 57 10.04 -0.06 8.02
C GLU A 57 9.56 -1.26 8.86
N LYS A 58 8.53 -1.99 8.42
CA LYS A 58 8.06 -3.21 9.10
C LYS A 58 9.16 -4.26 9.21
N GLU A 59 9.95 -4.46 8.17
CA GLU A 59 11.08 -5.39 8.17
C GLU A 59 12.17 -4.96 9.18
N MET A 60 12.43 -3.65 9.30
CA MET A 60 13.37 -3.12 10.29
C MET A 60 12.86 -3.34 11.72
N LEU A 61 11.60 -2.99 12.01
CA LEU A 61 11.00 -3.15 13.33
C LEU A 61 10.98 -4.61 13.79
N SER A 62 10.69 -5.52 12.86
CA SER A 62 10.70 -6.96 13.11
C SER A 62 12.10 -7.46 13.48
N LYS A 63 13.14 -6.99 12.78
CA LYS A 63 14.54 -7.36 13.07
C LYS A 63 15.04 -6.81 14.40
N SER A 64 14.52 -5.66 14.82
CA SER A 64 14.89 -4.99 16.06
C SER A 64 14.04 -5.39 17.27
N ASN A 65 13.05 -6.30 17.12
CA ASN A 65 12.05 -6.65 18.14
C ASN A 65 11.27 -5.45 18.69
N GLN A 66 10.99 -4.45 17.85
CA GLN A 66 10.32 -3.20 18.23
C GLN A 66 8.82 -3.17 17.90
N GLY A 67 8.22 -4.32 17.58
CA GLY A 67 6.81 -4.45 17.21
C GLY A 67 6.56 -4.31 15.70
N GLU A 68 5.31 -4.02 15.32
CA GLU A 68 4.86 -4.03 13.91
C GLU A 68 4.49 -2.65 13.35
N THR A 69 4.50 -1.61 14.17
CA THR A 69 4.03 -0.26 13.79
C THR A 69 4.91 0.84 14.36
N SER A 70 5.05 1.94 13.62
CA SER A 70 5.75 3.16 14.00
C SER A 70 4.97 4.38 13.53
N ASP A 71 5.33 5.58 14.00
CA ASP A 71 4.75 6.84 13.48
C ASP A 71 4.92 6.96 11.97
N PHE A 72 6.03 6.48 11.44
CA PHE A 72 6.28 6.46 10.01
C PHE A 72 5.23 5.62 9.26
N ILE A 73 4.96 4.39 9.72
CA ILE A 73 3.93 3.52 9.14
C ILE A 73 2.54 4.16 9.26
N ARG A 74 2.22 4.74 10.43
CA ARG A 74 0.93 5.40 10.67
C ARG A 74 0.72 6.56 9.71
N VAL A 75 1.70 7.46 9.58
CA VAL A 75 1.63 8.62 8.70
C VAL A 75 1.47 8.18 7.25
N LEU A 76 2.36 7.31 6.74
CA LEU A 76 2.30 6.90 5.34
C LEU A 76 1.02 6.14 5.00
N GLY A 77 0.49 5.38 5.96
CA GLY A 77 -0.78 4.66 5.81
C GLY A 77 -1.97 5.57 5.54
N THR A 78 -1.97 6.82 6.02
CA THR A 78 -3.06 7.79 5.75
C THR A 78 -3.17 8.22 4.29
N TYR A 79 -2.13 7.98 3.50
CA TYR A 79 -2.07 8.30 2.07
C TYR A 79 -2.35 7.11 1.17
N LEU A 80 -2.51 5.91 1.74
CA LEU A 80 -2.90 4.73 1.00
C LEU A 80 -4.43 4.65 0.87
N PRO A 81 -4.95 4.05 -0.22
CA PRO A 81 -6.35 3.69 -0.27
C PRO A 81 -6.68 2.72 0.88
N LYS A 82 -7.96 2.71 1.31
CA LYS A 82 -8.44 1.73 2.28
C LYS A 82 -8.12 0.33 1.75
N MET A 83 -7.26 -0.39 2.46
CA MET A 83 -6.88 -1.74 2.07
C MET A 83 -8.06 -2.68 2.26
N ALA A 84 -8.32 -3.51 1.27
CA ALA A 84 -9.29 -4.59 1.35
C ALA A 84 -8.83 -5.62 2.38
N THR A 85 -9.75 -5.99 3.26
CA THR A 85 -9.56 -7.05 4.25
C THR A 85 -9.61 -8.43 3.60
N GLU A 86 -9.08 -9.44 4.28
CA GLU A 86 -9.18 -10.84 3.83
C GLU A 86 -10.64 -11.24 3.55
N THR A 87 -11.57 -10.80 4.40
CA THR A 87 -13.01 -11.04 4.25
C THR A 87 -13.61 -10.35 3.03
N GLU A 88 -13.31 -9.06 2.81
CA GLU A 88 -13.78 -8.32 1.62
C GLU A 88 -13.25 -8.97 0.32
N ILE A 89 -11.98 -9.42 0.31
CA ILE A 89 -11.39 -10.14 -0.82
C ILE A 89 -12.10 -11.48 -1.02
N GLN A 90 -12.30 -12.25 0.05
CA GLN A 90 -12.95 -13.57 -0.01
C GLN A 90 -14.38 -13.47 -0.53
N GLN A 91 -15.17 -12.49 -0.05
CA GLN A 91 -16.53 -12.28 -0.51
C GLN A 91 -16.56 -11.92 -2.00
N TRP A 92 -15.70 -11.00 -2.44
CA TRP A 92 -15.65 -10.62 -3.84
C TRP A 92 -15.29 -11.80 -4.75
N ILE A 93 -14.33 -12.64 -4.33
CA ILE A 93 -13.96 -13.86 -5.07
C ILE A 93 -15.17 -14.81 -5.18
N ALA A 94 -15.91 -15.03 -4.10
CA ALA A 94 -17.08 -15.92 -4.11
C ALA A 94 -18.18 -15.47 -5.08
N GLU A 95 -18.33 -14.16 -5.25
CA GLU A 95 -19.36 -13.55 -6.09
C GLU A 95 -18.94 -13.42 -7.56
N ASN A 96 -17.64 -13.30 -7.85
CA ASN A 96 -17.16 -12.87 -9.17
C ASN A 96 -16.22 -13.86 -9.87
N ILE A 97 -15.66 -14.84 -9.15
CA ILE A 97 -14.71 -15.81 -9.70
C ILE A 97 -15.35 -17.19 -9.79
N ASN A 98 -15.48 -17.70 -11.02
CA ASN A 98 -15.73 -19.11 -11.25
C ASN A 98 -14.39 -19.84 -11.44
N PHE A 99 -13.97 -20.61 -10.43
CA PHE A 99 -12.70 -21.32 -10.49
C PHE A 99 -12.63 -22.39 -11.59
N SER A 100 -13.76 -22.84 -12.13
CA SER A 100 -13.79 -23.79 -13.25
C SER A 100 -13.21 -23.21 -14.55
N ASP A 101 -13.15 -21.89 -14.66
CA ASP A 101 -12.59 -21.20 -15.84
C ASP A 101 -11.05 -21.19 -15.81
N TYR A 102 -10.45 -21.68 -14.73
CA TYR A 102 -9.01 -21.66 -14.49
C TYR A 102 -8.44 -23.07 -14.30
N LYS A 103 -7.23 -23.31 -14.83
CA LYS A 103 -6.53 -24.60 -14.63
C LYS A 103 -6.03 -24.75 -13.19
N ASN A 104 -5.80 -23.63 -12.51
CA ASN A 104 -5.48 -23.58 -11.09
C ASN A 104 -6.03 -22.27 -10.50
N LYS A 105 -6.39 -22.28 -9.22
CA LYS A 105 -6.97 -21.10 -8.54
C LYS A 105 -6.05 -19.88 -8.55
N MET A 106 -4.73 -20.09 -8.56
CA MET A 106 -3.76 -19.00 -8.58
C MET A 106 -3.82 -18.16 -9.86
N GLN A 107 -4.39 -18.68 -10.96
CA GLN A 107 -4.60 -17.92 -12.19
C GLN A 107 -5.64 -16.80 -12.02
N ALA A 108 -6.56 -16.91 -11.05
CA ALA A 108 -7.53 -15.84 -10.73
C ALA A 108 -6.87 -14.60 -10.11
N MET A 109 -5.61 -14.70 -9.66
CA MET A 109 -4.84 -13.60 -9.05
C MET A 109 -4.85 -12.34 -9.91
N GLY A 110 -4.68 -12.47 -11.23
CA GLY A 110 -4.67 -11.33 -12.14
C GLY A 110 -6.01 -10.58 -12.16
N THR A 111 -7.12 -11.31 -12.23
CA THR A 111 -8.48 -10.75 -12.20
C THR A 111 -8.77 -10.05 -10.87
N ILE A 112 -8.38 -10.67 -9.75
CA ILE A 112 -8.60 -10.10 -8.42
C ILE A 112 -7.77 -8.82 -8.24
N MET A 113 -6.49 -8.84 -8.62
CA MET A 113 -5.62 -7.66 -8.54
C MET A 113 -6.06 -6.56 -9.51
N ALA A 114 -6.67 -6.89 -10.65
CA ALA A 114 -7.23 -5.89 -11.56
C ALA A 114 -8.46 -5.19 -10.96
N HIS A 115 -9.27 -5.89 -10.16
CA HIS A 115 -10.41 -5.30 -9.46
C HIS A 115 -9.99 -4.39 -8.30
N PHE A 116 -9.17 -4.92 -7.38
CA PHE A 116 -8.78 -4.16 -6.18
C PHE A 116 -7.64 -3.17 -6.43
N GLY A 117 -6.85 -3.38 -7.48
CA GLY A 117 -5.69 -2.55 -7.82
C GLY A 117 -4.78 -2.33 -6.62
N SER A 118 -4.51 -1.06 -6.32
CA SER A 118 -3.67 -0.65 -5.21
C SER A 118 -4.33 -0.79 -3.83
N ALA A 119 -5.62 -1.12 -3.74
CA ALA A 119 -6.32 -1.38 -2.49
C ALA A 119 -6.16 -2.81 -1.98
N ALA A 120 -5.49 -3.71 -2.70
CA ALA A 120 -5.14 -5.04 -2.19
C ALA A 120 -3.62 -5.22 -2.05
N ASP A 121 -3.23 -6.07 -1.10
CA ASP A 121 -1.88 -6.61 -1.00
C ASP A 121 -1.83 -7.99 -1.68
N GLY A 122 -0.83 -8.19 -2.54
CA GLY A 122 -0.72 -9.42 -3.31
C GLY A 122 -0.47 -10.67 -2.46
N ASN A 123 0.21 -10.54 -1.31
CA ASN A 123 0.39 -11.66 -0.40
C ASN A 123 -0.90 -12.00 0.34
N THR A 124 -1.68 -10.98 0.71
CA THR A 124 -3.02 -11.18 1.27
C THR A 124 -3.93 -11.90 0.29
N VAL A 125 -4.00 -11.46 -0.97
CA VAL A 125 -4.81 -12.15 -2.00
C VAL A 125 -4.33 -13.58 -2.22
N LYS A 126 -3.00 -13.80 -2.29
CA LYS A 126 -2.42 -15.15 -2.38
C LYS A 126 -2.84 -16.03 -1.21
N LYS A 127 -2.77 -15.52 0.02
CA LYS A 127 -3.18 -16.24 1.24
C LYS A 127 -4.66 -16.61 1.18
N VAL A 128 -5.53 -15.68 0.77
CA VAL A 128 -6.98 -15.93 0.61
C VAL A 128 -7.23 -17.01 -0.45
N LEU A 129 -6.56 -16.94 -1.61
CA LEU A 129 -6.69 -17.95 -2.68
C LEU A 129 -6.25 -19.35 -2.23
N GLN A 130 -5.19 -19.45 -1.41
CA GLN A 130 -4.71 -20.73 -0.86
C GLN A 130 -5.69 -21.33 0.16
N ALA A 131 -6.38 -20.49 0.92
CA ALA A 131 -7.39 -20.91 1.89
C ALA A 131 -8.79 -21.10 1.28
N PHE A 132 -9.00 -20.70 0.02
CA PHE A 132 -10.32 -20.73 -0.60
C PHE A 132 -10.78 -22.17 -0.84
N PRO A 133 -12.02 -22.54 -0.45
CA PRO A 133 -12.55 -23.89 -0.65
C PRO A 133 -12.57 -24.28 -2.13
N ALA A 134 -12.38 -25.58 -2.40
CA ALA A 134 -12.46 -26.18 -3.74
C ALA A 134 -13.83 -25.98 -4.38
#